data_AF-A0A1J4MZI1-F1
#
_entry.id   AF-A0A1J4MZI1-F1
#
_cell.length_a   1.000
_cell.length_b   1.000
_cell.length_c   1.000
_cell.angle_alpha   90.00
_cell.angle_beta   90.00
_cell.angle_gamma   90.00
#
_symmetry.space_group_name_H-M   'P 1'
#
loop_
_entity.id
_entity.type
_entity.pdbx_description
1 polymer ?
#
loop_
_entity_poly.entity_id
_entity_poly.type
_entity_poly.pdbx_seq_one_letter_code
_entity_poly.pdbx_strand_id
1 'polypeptide(L)'
;MTANQPNPSALAEGLWVLPPDVLSSGDRAVLFDQYKLYVAEAERLSVRRTITSAFFLILNIGVLVAGTALLAHAPERPWLFTVALIAALGLCLGWFWIIRSYRQMAGGKYSVISHLEKQLPAAPGVAEWSAVGLGRDSSRYLPMSNIEVWAPALFAFCHVATYVLLYLP
;
A
#
# COMPACT_ATOMS: atom_id res chain seq x y z
N MET A 1 -6.69 10.13 -11.49
CA MET A 1 -7.08 10.61 -10.15
C MET A 1 -5.82 10.85 -9.32
N THR A 2 -5.36 12.09 -9.33
CA THR A 2 -4.15 12.60 -8.65
C THR A 2 -4.38 12.66 -7.14
N ALA A 3 -4.18 11.53 -6.46
CA ALA A 3 -4.32 11.46 -5.01
C ALA A 3 -3.04 11.94 -4.34
N ASN A 4 -3.13 13.10 -3.67
CA ASN A 4 -2.41 13.43 -2.44
C ASN A 4 -0.89 13.20 -2.48
N GLN A 5 -0.22 13.74 -3.50
CA GLN A 5 1.24 13.89 -3.45
C GLN A 5 1.56 14.90 -2.32
N PRO A 6 2.53 14.63 -1.44
CA PRO A 6 2.96 15.58 -0.40
C PRO A 6 3.27 16.92 -1.05
N ASN A 7 2.80 18.03 -0.47
CA ASN A 7 3.13 19.36 -1.00
C ASN A 7 4.66 19.55 -0.93
N PRO A 8 5.36 19.63 -2.09
CA PRO A 8 6.81 19.64 -2.10
C PRO A 8 7.40 20.89 -1.43
N SER A 9 6.70 22.03 -1.46
CA SER A 9 7.18 23.26 -0.83
C SER A 9 7.11 23.19 0.70
N ALA A 10 5.99 22.69 1.24
CA ALA A 10 5.82 22.51 2.69
C ALA A 10 6.81 21.47 3.26
N LEU A 11 7.16 20.46 2.46
CA LEU A 11 8.11 19.43 2.84
C LEU A 11 9.55 19.97 2.85
N ALA A 12 9.92 20.82 1.89
CA ALA A 12 11.22 21.48 1.88
C ALA A 12 11.39 22.47 3.05
N GLU A 13 10.35 23.23 3.41
CA GLU A 13 10.36 24.16 4.54
C GLU A 13 10.41 23.46 5.90
N GLY A 14 9.69 22.33 6.05
CA GLY A 14 9.60 21.60 7.32
C GLY A 14 10.70 20.56 7.57
N LEU A 15 11.49 20.20 6.56
CA LEU A 15 12.48 19.13 6.67
C LEU A 15 13.78 19.58 7.36
N TRP A 16 14.21 20.81 7.11
CA TRP A 16 15.53 21.30 7.52
C TRP A 16 15.42 22.15 8.79
N VAL A 17 15.99 21.65 9.89
CA VAL A 17 16.19 22.45 11.11
C VAL A 17 17.41 23.38 10.95
N LEU A 18 18.47 22.87 10.31
CA LEU A 18 19.62 23.63 9.87
C LEU A 18 19.67 23.57 8.34
N PRO A 19 19.91 24.70 7.65
CA PRO A 19 19.92 24.68 6.20
C PRO A 19 21.15 23.93 5.67
N PRO A 20 21.05 23.27 4.49
CA PRO A 20 22.09 22.33 4.05
C PRO A 20 23.47 22.95 3.76
N ASP A 21 23.49 24.25 3.49
CA ASP A 21 24.67 25.06 3.18
C ASP A 21 25.56 25.31 4.40
N VAL A 22 25.01 25.29 5.62
CA VAL A 22 25.77 25.52 6.86
C VAL A 22 26.20 24.24 7.58
N LEU A 23 25.88 23.06 7.03
CA LEU A 23 26.18 21.78 7.68
C LEU A 23 27.68 21.52 7.79
N SER A 24 28.14 21.30 9.03
CA SER A 24 29.52 20.87 9.31
C SER A 24 29.77 19.42 8.86
N SER A 25 31.02 18.97 8.91
CA SER A 25 31.36 17.56 8.64
C SER A 25 30.68 16.61 9.64
N GLY A 26 30.55 17.01 10.91
CA GLY A 26 29.81 16.26 11.92
C GLY A 26 28.32 16.16 11.60
N ASP A 27 27.70 17.26 11.19
CA ASP A 27 26.28 17.28 10.84
C ASP A 27 25.97 16.44 9.61
N ARG A 28 26.89 16.38 8.64
CA ARG A 28 26.76 15.51 7.46
C ARG A 28 26.80 14.02 7.82
N ALA A 29 27.58 13.64 8.83
CA ALA A 29 27.56 12.26 9.35
C ALA A 29 26.22 11.95 10.02
N VAL A 30 25.70 12.87 10.84
CA VAL A 30 24.37 12.75 11.47
C VAL A 30 23.27 12.65 10.41
N LEU A 31 23.31 13.50 9.37
CA LEU A 31 22.38 13.47 8.26
C LEU A 31 22.38 12.10 7.55
N PHE A 32 23.57 11.53 7.32
CA PHE A 32 23.68 10.21 6.70
C PHE A 32 23.09 9.11 7.58
N ASP A 33 23.24 9.19 8.89
CA ASP A 33 22.64 8.23 9.82
C ASP A 33 21.11 8.41 9.93
N GLN A 34 20.61 9.64 9.94
CA GLN A 34 19.18 9.92 9.84
C GLN A 34 18.59 9.36 8.54
N TYR A 35 19.27 9.56 7.42
CA TYR A 35 18.90 9.00 6.13
C TYR A 35 18.79 7.47 6.19
N LYS A 36 19.81 6.77 6.70
CA LYS A 36 19.79 5.30 6.84
C LYS A 36 18.61 4.82 7.67
N LEU A 37 18.40 5.43 8.84
CA LEU A 37 17.31 5.05 9.75
C LEU A 37 15.94 5.25 9.08
N TYR A 38 15.77 6.37 8.38
CA TYR A 38 14.51 6.69 7.73
C TYR A 38 14.22 5.81 6.50
N VAL A 39 15.25 5.47 5.71
CA VAL A 39 15.15 4.49 4.62
C VAL A 39 14.75 3.12 5.17
N ALA A 40 15.40 2.64 6.22
CA ALA A 40 15.07 1.36 6.85
C ALA A 40 13.63 1.36 7.41
N GLU A 41 13.15 2.48 7.94
CA GLU A 41 11.76 2.61 8.38
C GLU A 41 10.77 2.57 7.20
N ALA A 42 11.08 3.25 6.10
CA ALA A 42 10.25 3.23 4.89
C ALA A 42 10.18 1.82 4.27
N GLU A 43 11.29 1.08 4.27
CA GLU A 43 11.32 -0.32 3.85
C GLU A 43 10.46 -1.20 4.75
N ARG A 44 10.59 -1.08 6.08
CA ARG A 44 9.73 -1.80 7.04
C ARG A 44 8.25 -1.54 6.80
N LEU A 45 7.88 -0.32 6.42
CA LEU A 45 6.51 0.00 6.06
C LEU A 45 6.05 -0.75 4.80
N SER A 46 6.90 -0.81 3.78
CA SER A 46 6.63 -1.58 2.55
C SER A 46 6.42 -3.07 2.88
N VAL A 47 7.28 -3.65 3.71
CA VAL A 47 7.16 -5.04 4.16
C VAL A 47 5.85 -5.28 4.93
N ARG A 48 5.47 -4.36 5.83
CA ARG A 48 4.18 -4.43 6.56
C ARG A 48 2.98 -4.41 5.61
N ARG A 49 3.03 -3.62 4.52
CA ARG A 49 1.98 -3.61 3.49
C ARG A 49 1.86 -5.00 2.83
N THR A 50 2.98 -5.59 2.42
CA THR A 50 3.00 -6.92 1.78
C THR A 50 2.43 -8.00 2.70
N ILE A 51 2.85 -8.02 3.98
CA ILE A 51 2.33 -8.98 4.98
C ILE A 51 0.83 -8.78 5.19
N THR A 52 0.37 -7.53 5.28
CA THR A 52 -1.05 -7.21 5.45
C THR A 52 -1.87 -7.68 4.25
N SER A 53 -1.39 -7.46 3.02
CA SER A 53 -2.03 -7.96 1.80
C SER A 53 -2.13 -9.48 1.79
N ALA A 54 -1.06 -10.19 2.18
CA ALA A 54 -1.07 -11.65 2.25
C ALA A 54 -2.06 -12.17 3.31
N PHE A 55 -2.16 -11.50 4.47
CA PHE A 55 -3.15 -11.83 5.49
C PHE A 55 -4.58 -11.74 4.94
N PHE A 56 -4.94 -10.62 4.29
CA PHE A 56 -6.28 -10.45 3.71
C PHE A 56 -6.58 -11.43 2.58
N LEU A 57 -5.57 -11.77 1.77
CA LEU A 57 -5.68 -12.77 0.73
C LEU A 57 -6.08 -14.13 1.32
N ILE A 58 -5.33 -14.60 2.31
CA ILE A 58 -5.60 -15.89 2.99
C ILE A 58 -6.97 -15.87 3.65
N LEU A 59 -7.31 -14.77 4.34
CA LEU A 59 -8.60 -14.63 5.01
C LEU A 59 -9.77 -14.69 4.02
N ASN A 60 -9.68 -14.00 2.88
CA ASN A 60 -10.73 -14.03 1.87
C ASN A 60 -10.87 -15.40 1.19
N ILE A 61 -9.76 -16.09 0.91
CA ILE A 61 -9.80 -17.48 0.42
C ILE A 61 -10.51 -18.38 1.43
N GLY A 62 -10.16 -18.28 2.71
CA GLY A 62 -10.78 -19.05 3.78
C GLY A 62 -12.29 -18.82 3.89
N VAL A 63 -12.73 -17.56 3.82
CA VAL A 63 -14.16 -17.21 3.82
C VAL A 63 -14.87 -17.76 2.59
N LEU A 64 -14.26 -17.69 1.41
CA LEU A 64 -14.85 -18.22 0.17
C LEU A 64 -15.05 -19.73 0.25
N VAL A 65 -14.04 -20.48 0.70
CA VAL A 65 -14.10 -21.94 0.86
C VAL A 65 -15.09 -22.34 1.96
N ALA A 66 -15.09 -21.65 3.10
CA ALA A 66 -16.04 -21.91 4.17
C ALA A 66 -17.49 -21.63 3.72
N GLY A 67 -17.70 -20.56 2.96
CA GLY A 67 -19.00 -20.17 2.44
C GLY A 67 -19.61 -21.20 1.50
N THR A 68 -18.81 -21.74 0.57
CA THR A 68 -19.28 -22.80 -0.36
C THR A 68 -19.60 -24.10 0.38
N ALA A 69 -18.77 -24.49 1.36
CA ALA A 69 -19.01 -25.69 2.17
C ALA A 69 -20.26 -25.57 3.05
N LEU A 70 -20.50 -24.41 3.68
CA LEU A 70 -21.65 -24.20 4.56
C LEU A 70 -22.98 -24.34 3.79
N LEU A 71 -23.02 -23.84 2.56
CA LEU A 71 -24.22 -23.89 1.71
C LEU A 71 -24.53 -25.31 1.22
N ALA A 72 -23.51 -26.12 0.94
CA ALA A 72 -23.68 -27.52 0.54
C ALA A 72 -24.34 -28.38 1.66
N HIS A 73 -24.20 -27.97 2.92
CA HIS A 73 -24.64 -28.76 4.07
C HIS A 73 -25.80 -28.15 4.87
N ALA A 74 -26.14 -26.87 4.70
CA ALA A 74 -27.16 -26.19 5.50
C ALA A 74 -28.01 -25.16 4.72
N PRO A 75 -28.81 -25.58 3.72
CA PRO A 75 -29.59 -24.67 2.88
C PRO A 75 -30.75 -23.95 3.61
N GLU A 76 -31.19 -24.44 4.77
CA GLU A 76 -32.43 -23.97 5.41
C GLU A 76 -32.32 -22.64 6.18
N ARG A 77 -31.16 -21.97 6.14
CA ARG A 77 -30.92 -20.69 6.86
C ARG A 77 -30.42 -19.58 5.93
N PRO A 78 -31.28 -19.06 5.04
CA PRO A 78 -30.92 -18.07 4.02
C PRO A 78 -30.24 -16.80 4.58
N TRP A 79 -30.66 -16.35 5.75
CA TRP A 79 -30.13 -15.14 6.37
C TRP A 79 -28.65 -15.24 6.78
N LEU A 80 -28.15 -16.44 7.12
CA LEU A 80 -26.75 -16.65 7.48
C LEU A 80 -25.82 -16.35 6.30
N PHE A 81 -26.24 -16.67 5.07
CA PHE A 81 -25.47 -16.40 3.86
C PHE A 81 -25.41 -14.90 3.57
N THR A 82 -26.51 -14.17 3.78
CA THR A 82 -26.52 -12.71 3.64
C THR A 82 -25.59 -12.05 4.66
N VAL A 83 -25.58 -12.50 5.91
CA VAL A 83 -24.66 -11.99 6.94
C VAL A 83 -23.20 -12.30 6.57
N ALA A 84 -22.92 -13.51 6.09
CA ALA A 84 -21.58 -13.91 5.65
C ALA A 84 -21.10 -13.07 4.46
N LEU A 85 -21.97 -12.79 3.48
CA LEU A 85 -21.66 -11.92 2.34
C LEU A 85 -21.33 -10.50 2.82
N ILE A 86 -22.15 -9.91 3.70
CA ILE A 86 -21.90 -8.56 4.25
C ILE A 86 -20.55 -8.52 4.96
N ALA A 87 -20.24 -9.53 5.78
CA ALA A 87 -18.95 -9.63 6.46
C ALA A 87 -17.79 -9.74 5.46
N ALA A 88 -17.92 -10.56 4.42
CA ALA A 88 -16.91 -10.74 3.38
C ALA A 88 -16.65 -9.44 2.57
N LEU A 89 -17.70 -8.71 2.23
CA LEU A 89 -17.59 -7.40 1.59
C LEU A 89 -16.96 -6.37 2.52
N GLY A 90 -17.29 -6.41 3.82
CA GLY A 90 -16.63 -5.61 4.85
C GLY A 90 -15.12 -5.88 4.94
N LEU A 91 -14.70 -7.14 4.84
CA LEU A 91 -13.28 -7.52 4.78
C LEU A 91 -12.59 -6.96 3.53
N CYS A 92 -13.23 -7.05 2.36
CA CYS A 92 -12.70 -6.49 1.12
C CYS A 92 -12.55 -4.96 1.21
N LEU A 93 -13.57 -4.28 1.76
CA LEU A 93 -13.52 -2.85 1.96
C LEU A 93 -12.40 -2.46 2.94
N GLY A 94 -12.30 -3.14 4.08
CA GLY A 94 -11.23 -2.95 5.05
C GLY A 94 -9.84 -3.14 4.44
N TRP A 95 -9.65 -4.19 3.64
CA TRP A 95 -8.42 -4.43 2.90
C TRP A 95 -8.06 -3.25 2.00
N PHE A 96 -9.01 -2.77 1.19
CA PHE A 96 -8.81 -1.63 0.30
C PHE A 96 -8.36 -0.36 1.06
N TRP A 97 -9.03 -0.02 2.15
CA TRP A 97 -8.70 1.17 2.94
C TRP A 97 -7.32 1.08 3.59
N ILE A 98 -6.96 -0.08 4.14
CA ILE A 98 -5.68 -0.29 4.79
C ILE A 98 -4.52 -0.17 3.79
N ILE A 99 -4.63 -0.80 2.61
CA ILE A 99 -3.61 -0.69 1.57
C ILE A 99 -3.50 0.74 1.03
N ARG A 100 -4.64 1.42 0.86
CA ARG A 100 -4.66 2.83 0.47
C ARG A 100 -3.95 3.72 1.50
N SER A 101 -4.13 3.46 2.79
CA SER A 101 -3.45 4.19 3.87
C SER A 101 -1.94 3.97 3.82
N TYR A 102 -1.49 2.71 3.72
CA TYR A 102 -0.07 2.38 3.60
C TYR A 102 0.59 3.03 2.39
N ARG A 103 -0.11 3.09 1.25
CA ARG A 103 0.40 3.74 0.04
C ARG A 103 0.62 5.24 0.23
N GLN A 104 -0.32 5.93 0.87
CA GLN A 104 -0.20 7.37 1.12
C GLN A 104 0.99 7.66 2.04
N MET A 105 1.13 6.89 3.13
CA MET A 105 2.23 7.06 4.07
C MET A 105 3.59 6.72 3.43
N ALA A 106 3.65 5.65 2.63
CA ALA A 106 4.86 5.29 1.88
C ALA A 106 5.28 6.40 0.91
N GLY A 107 4.34 6.97 0.14
CA GLY A 107 4.63 8.08 -0.76
C GLY A 107 5.22 9.30 -0.06
N GLY A 108 4.69 9.64 1.13
CA GLY A 108 5.25 10.69 1.99
C GLY A 108 6.69 10.40 2.41
N LYS A 109 6.96 9.19 2.92
CA LYS A 109 8.31 8.79 3.36
C LYS A 109 9.31 8.80 2.21
N TYR A 110 8.98 8.25 1.04
CA TYR A 110 9.89 8.26 -0.11
C TYR A 110 10.15 9.67 -0.65
N SER A 111 9.20 10.59 -0.52
CA SER A 111 9.43 12.01 -0.83
C SER A 111 10.48 12.64 0.10
N VAL A 112 10.42 12.37 1.41
CA VAL A 112 11.43 12.83 2.37
C VAL A 112 12.81 12.25 2.04
N ILE A 113 12.87 10.94 1.79
CA ILE A 113 14.11 10.23 1.40
C ILE A 113 14.74 10.89 0.17
N SER A 114 13.95 11.18 -0.86
CA SER A 114 14.44 11.84 -2.08
C SER A 114 15.01 13.24 -1.80
N HIS A 115 14.50 13.97 -0.82
CA HIS A 115 15.05 15.28 -0.43
C HIS A 115 16.34 15.16 0.37
N LEU A 116 16.43 14.17 1.26
CA LEU A 116 17.65 13.87 2.01
C LEU A 116 18.79 13.40 1.07
N GLU A 117 18.47 12.54 0.09
CA GLU A 117 19.46 12.04 -0.88
C GLU A 117 20.13 13.15 -1.69
N LYS A 118 19.43 14.26 -1.97
CA LYS A 118 20.00 15.39 -2.73
C LYS A 118 21.15 16.10 -2.01
N GLN A 119 21.28 15.90 -0.70
CA GLN A 119 22.37 16.45 0.10
C GLN A 119 23.54 15.46 0.30
N LEU A 120 23.38 14.23 -0.17
CA LEU A 120 24.41 13.19 -0.12
C LEU A 120 25.23 13.20 -1.42
N PRO A 121 26.47 12.67 -1.40
CA PRO A 121 27.32 12.63 -2.60
C PRO A 121 26.72 11.86 -3.78
N ALA A 122 25.82 10.91 -3.50
CA ALA A 122 25.08 10.16 -4.50
C ALA A 122 23.62 10.03 -4.08
N ALA A 123 22.72 10.09 -5.08
CA ALA A 123 21.27 9.96 -4.90
C ALA A 123 20.73 8.78 -5.73
N PRO A 124 21.04 7.53 -5.34
CA PRO A 124 20.68 6.35 -6.11
C PRO A 124 19.16 6.19 -6.27
N GLY A 125 18.36 6.47 -5.24
CA GLY A 125 16.91 6.38 -5.31
C GLY A 125 16.30 7.39 -6.29
N VAL A 126 16.80 8.64 -6.29
CA VAL A 126 16.41 9.64 -7.31
C VAL A 126 16.80 9.19 -8.72
N ALA A 127 18.00 8.64 -8.88
CA ALA A 127 18.47 8.15 -10.17
C ALA A 127 17.62 6.98 -10.69
N GLU A 128 17.30 6.01 -9.83
CA GLU A 128 16.42 4.88 -10.14
C GLU A 128 15.03 5.36 -10.54
N TRP A 129 14.42 6.24 -9.73
CA TRP A 129 13.09 6.79 -10.02
C TRP A 129 13.04 7.55 -11.35
N SER A 130 14.11 8.25 -11.69
CA SER A 130 14.25 8.96 -12.97
C SER A 130 14.42 7.98 -14.14
N ALA A 131 15.18 6.90 -13.96
CA ALA A 131 15.41 5.87 -14.98
C ALA A 131 14.13 5.11 -15.34
N VAL A 132 13.24 4.87 -14.36
CA VAL A 132 11.93 4.22 -14.58
C VAL A 132 10.85 5.18 -15.10
N GLY A 133 11.21 6.41 -15.49
CA GLY A 133 10.30 7.36 -16.11
C GLY A 133 9.39 8.09 -15.12
N LEU A 134 9.82 8.25 -13.86
CA LEU A 134 9.14 9.04 -12.82
C LEU A 134 7.69 8.59 -12.56
N GLY A 135 7.35 7.33 -12.86
CA GLY A 135 5.98 6.80 -12.78
C GLY A 135 4.99 7.37 -13.81
N ARG A 136 5.47 8.12 -14.82
CA ARG A 136 4.65 8.66 -15.93
C ARG A 136 4.57 7.70 -17.11
N ASP A 137 5.54 6.81 -17.24
CA ASP A 137 5.61 5.85 -18.34
C ASP A 137 5.19 4.45 -17.87
N SER A 138 3.90 4.12 -18.04
CA SER A 138 3.36 2.82 -17.61
C SER A 138 3.92 1.65 -18.40
N SER A 139 4.60 1.89 -19.53
CA SER A 139 5.27 0.83 -20.30
C SER A 139 6.63 0.44 -19.71
N ARG A 140 7.25 1.32 -18.91
CA ARG A 140 8.57 1.08 -18.29
C ARG A 140 8.47 0.49 -16.89
N TYR A 141 7.41 0.84 -16.15
CA TYR A 141 7.19 0.34 -14.80
C TYR A 141 5.70 0.25 -14.51
N LEU A 142 5.20 -0.96 -14.34
CA LEU A 142 3.89 -1.21 -13.74
C LEU A 142 4.07 -1.21 -12.22
N PRO A 143 3.55 -0.19 -11.50
CA PRO A 143 3.66 -0.19 -10.06
C PRO A 143 2.91 -1.40 -9.51
N MET A 144 3.60 -2.26 -8.75
CA MET A 144 3.01 -3.41 -8.05
C MET A 144 1.75 -3.01 -7.24
N SER A 145 1.73 -1.75 -6.79
CA SER A 145 0.59 -1.13 -6.11
C SER A 145 -0.72 -1.12 -6.89
N ASN A 146 -0.70 -1.12 -8.23
CA ASN A 146 -1.94 -1.17 -9.00
C ASN A 146 -2.61 -2.55 -8.88
N ILE A 147 -1.83 -3.62 -8.88
CA ILE A 147 -2.34 -5.00 -8.73
C ILE A 147 -2.90 -5.20 -7.31
N GLU A 148 -2.21 -4.71 -6.28
CA GLU A 148 -2.68 -4.79 -4.89
C GLU A 148 -4.01 -4.05 -4.65
N VAL A 149 -4.28 -2.99 -5.42
CA VAL A 149 -5.53 -2.22 -5.30
C VAL A 149 -6.73 -2.92 -5.94
N TRP A 150 -6.50 -3.76 -6.95
CA TRP A 150 -7.57 -4.52 -7.61
C TRP A 150 -7.93 -5.82 -6.88
N ALA A 151 -7.03 -6.37 -6.08
CA ALA A 151 -7.26 -7.63 -5.37
C ALA A 151 -8.53 -7.61 -4.47
N PRO A 152 -8.81 -6.57 -3.66
CA PRO A 152 -10.06 -6.50 -2.90
C PRO A 152 -11.31 -6.47 -3.78
N ALA A 153 -11.26 -5.79 -4.92
CA ALA A 153 -12.37 -5.71 -5.86
C ALA A 153 -12.65 -7.07 -6.53
N LEU A 154 -11.58 -7.80 -6.88
CA LEU A 154 -11.68 -9.17 -7.40
C LEU A 154 -12.34 -10.11 -6.39
N PHE A 155 -11.91 -10.07 -5.12
CA PHE A 155 -12.53 -10.91 -4.09
C PHE A 155 -13.97 -10.51 -3.77
N ALA A 156 -14.28 -9.21 -3.73
CA ALA A 156 -15.65 -8.74 -3.59
C ALA A 156 -16.54 -9.28 -4.72
N PHE A 157 -16.06 -9.24 -5.96
CA PHE A 157 -16.74 -9.85 -7.10
C PHE A 157 -16.93 -11.36 -6.92
N CYS A 158 -15.90 -12.10 -6.50
CA CYS A 158 -16.01 -13.53 -6.24
C CYS A 158 -17.06 -13.84 -5.17
N HIS A 159 -17.08 -13.12 -4.05
CA HIS A 159 -18.09 -13.31 -2.99
C HIS A 159 -19.52 -13.06 -3.49
N VAL A 160 -19.73 -12.00 -4.28
CA VAL A 160 -21.03 -11.70 -4.88
C VAL A 160 -21.41 -12.77 -5.91
N ALA A 161 -20.48 -13.18 -6.78
CA ALA A 161 -20.74 -14.21 -7.78
C ALA A 161 -21.08 -15.56 -7.12
N THR A 162 -20.36 -15.95 -6.07
CA THR A 162 -20.66 -17.15 -5.28
C THR A 162 -22.02 -17.06 -4.62
N TYR A 163 -22.39 -15.90 -4.05
CA TYR A 163 -23.72 -15.68 -3.50
C TYR A 163 -24.79 -15.81 -4.58
N VAL A 164 -24.65 -15.13 -5.72
CA VAL A 164 -25.64 -15.17 -6.81
C VAL A 164 -25.77 -16.58 -7.38
N LEU A 165 -24.66 -17.22 -7.79
CA LEU A 165 -24.68 -18.53 -8.44
C LEU A 165 -25.26 -19.64 -7.56
N LEU A 166 -25.10 -19.53 -6.24
CA LEU A 166 -25.48 -20.61 -5.34
C LEU A 166 -26.77 -20.33 -4.55
N TYR A 167 -27.18 -19.07 -4.41
CA TYR A 167 -28.36 -18.68 -3.63
C TYR A 167 -29.52 -18.15 -4.49
N LEU A 168 -29.24 -17.50 -5.63
CA LEU A 168 -30.27 -17.10 -6.59
C LEU A 168 -30.45 -18.24 -7.62
N PRO A 169 -31.66 -18.80 -7.76
CA PRO A 169 -31.94 -19.89 -8.71
C PRO A 169 -31.84 -19.44 -10.17
#